data_AF-A0A8T4E8Z5-F1
#
_entry.id   AF-A0A8T4E8Z5-F1
#
_cell.length_a   1.000
_cell.length_b   1.000
_cell.length_c   1.000
_cell.angle_alpha   90.00
_cell.angle_beta   90.00
_cell.angle_gamma   90.00
#
_symmetry.space_group_name_H-M   'P 1'
#
loop_
_entity.id
_entity.type
_entity.pdbx_description
1 polymer ?
#
loop_
_entity_poly.entity_id
_entity_poly.type
_entity_poly.pdbx_seq_one_letter_code
_entity_poly.pdbx_strand_id
1 'polypeptide(L)'
;MKRQNFNGAEFLRQVGMEYDHKVTVLLKAIDLAEETKDVQRLVGLRSVALSWVSYFEYLREKIDRNRTAKDPSTKETLEFIGEQIRFFSLLAQEVKKKIYELNIKNNLRLA
;
A
#
# COMPACT_ATOMS: atom_id res chain seq x y z
N MET A 1 12.11 31.55 6.23
CA MET A 1 11.71 30.57 5.19
C MET A 1 10.21 30.70 4.96
N LYS A 2 9.76 30.98 3.73
CA LYS A 2 8.32 31.00 3.41
C LYS A 2 7.78 29.58 3.53
N ARG A 3 6.72 29.37 4.31
CA ARG A 3 5.99 28.10 4.35
C ARG A 3 5.43 27.86 2.94
N GLN A 4 5.87 26.82 2.24
CA GLN A 4 5.17 26.37 1.04
C GLN A 4 3.80 25.86 1.49
N ASN A 5 2.73 26.48 0.98
CA ASN A 5 1.38 25.97 1.19
C ASN A 5 1.31 24.60 0.48
N PHE A 6 1.04 23.55 1.23
CA PHE A 6 0.80 22.22 0.71
C PHE A 6 -0.47 22.25 -0.15
N ASN A 7 -0.35 22.05 -1.46
CA ASN A 7 -1.49 21.97 -2.37
C ASN A 7 -1.96 20.51 -2.43
N GLY A 8 -3.02 20.19 -1.68
CA GLY A 8 -3.59 18.84 -1.62
C GLY A 8 -4.08 18.33 -2.98
N ALA A 9 -4.62 19.18 -3.84
CA ALA A 9 -5.13 18.76 -5.16
C ALA A 9 -4.00 18.38 -6.13
N GLU A 10 -2.90 19.14 -6.16
CA GLU A 10 -1.72 18.82 -6.96
C GLU A 10 -1.05 17.52 -6.47
N PHE A 11 -0.98 17.34 -5.15
CA PHE A 11 -0.52 16.11 -4.52
C PHE A 11 -1.38 14.91 -4.90
N LEU A 12 -2.70 15.03 -4.82
CA LEU A 12 -3.64 13.95 -5.17
C LEU A 12 -3.55 13.55 -6.65
N ARG A 13 -3.38 14.49 -7.58
CA ARG A 13 -3.20 14.15 -9.01
C ARG A 13 -1.91 13.39 -9.27
N GLN A 14 -0.79 13.85 -8.71
CA GLN A 14 0.52 13.22 -8.94
C GLN A 14 0.57 11.84 -8.30
N VAL A 15 0.12 11.74 -7.05
CA VAL A 15 0.07 10.46 -6.33
C VAL A 15 -0.93 9.52 -7.00
N GLY A 16 -2.14 9.96 -7.36
CA GLY A 16 -3.18 9.11 -7.95
C GLY A 16 -2.80 8.41 -9.26
N MET A 17 -2.21 9.14 -10.23
CA MET A 17 -1.82 8.53 -11.52
C MET A 17 -0.67 7.53 -11.39
N GLU A 18 0.33 7.86 -10.56
CA GLU A 18 1.45 6.97 -10.29
C GLU A 18 1.01 5.74 -9.46
N TYR A 19 0.00 5.94 -8.62
CA TYR A 19 -0.55 4.94 -7.71
C TYR A 19 -1.29 3.82 -8.46
N ASP A 20 -2.22 4.15 -9.35
CA ASP A 20 -3.04 3.16 -10.06
C ASP A 20 -2.19 2.17 -10.88
N HIS A 21 -1.13 2.69 -11.52
CA HIS A 21 -0.20 1.84 -12.26
C HIS A 21 0.55 0.86 -11.35
N LYS A 22 1.10 1.35 -10.23
CA LYS A 22 1.89 0.50 -9.31
C LYS A 22 1.02 -0.55 -8.61
N VAL A 23 -0.21 -0.21 -8.24
CA VAL A 23 -1.17 -1.18 -7.68
C VAL A 23 -1.50 -2.26 -8.69
N THR A 24 -1.77 -1.89 -9.95
CA THR A 24 -2.08 -2.86 -11.01
C THR A 24 -0.92 -3.84 -11.23
N VAL A 25 0.32 -3.34 -11.26
CA VAL A 25 1.51 -4.18 -11.39
C VAL A 25 1.68 -5.10 -10.18
N LEU A 26 1.47 -4.58 -8.96
CA LEU A 26 1.58 -5.36 -7.73
C LEU A 26 0.57 -6.52 -7.70
N LEU A 27 -0.70 -6.26 -8.03
CA LEU A 27 -1.75 -7.28 -8.05
C LEU A 27 -1.43 -8.37 -9.08
N LYS A 28 -1.05 -8.01 -10.31
CA LYS A 28 -0.63 -8.99 -11.33
C LYS A 28 0.58 -9.81 -10.90
N ALA A 29 1.53 -9.20 -10.20
CA ALA A 29 2.71 -9.92 -9.70
C ALA A 29 2.36 -10.91 -8.58
N ILE A 30 1.34 -10.60 -7.76
CA ILE A 30 0.78 -11.50 -6.75
C ILE A 30 0.09 -12.68 -7.44
N ASP A 31 -0.82 -12.41 -8.39
CA ASP A 31 -1.52 -13.45 -9.15
C ASP A 31 -0.54 -14.43 -9.80
N LEU A 32 0.49 -13.91 -10.48
CA LEU A 32 1.52 -14.73 -11.11
C LEU A 32 2.31 -15.56 -10.08
N ALA A 33 2.64 -14.98 -8.93
CA ALA A 33 3.36 -15.69 -7.86
C ALA A 33 2.50 -16.82 -7.27
N GLU A 34 1.19 -16.65 -7.20
CA GLU A 34 0.26 -17.71 -6.77
C GLU A 34 0.14 -18.83 -7.80
N GLU A 35 -0.04 -18.49 -9.08
CA GLU A 35 -0.13 -19.45 -10.19
C GLU A 35 1.11 -20.34 -10.25
N THR A 36 2.28 -19.72 -10.06
CA THR A 36 3.58 -20.41 -10.06
C THR A 36 3.96 -21.03 -8.71
N LYS A 37 3.13 -20.82 -7.67
CA LYS A 37 3.38 -21.26 -6.29
C LYS A 37 4.72 -20.76 -5.72
N ASP A 38 5.18 -19.59 -6.18
CA ASP A 38 6.43 -18.97 -5.75
C ASP A 38 6.24 -18.24 -4.41
N VAL A 39 6.47 -18.97 -3.33
CA VAL A 39 6.34 -18.46 -1.96
C VAL A 39 7.33 -17.32 -1.68
N GLN A 40 8.55 -17.37 -2.19
CA GLN A 40 9.55 -16.33 -1.94
C GLN A 40 9.15 -15.01 -2.60
N ARG A 41 8.60 -15.08 -3.81
CA ARG A 41 8.04 -13.91 -4.49
C ARG A 41 6.86 -13.33 -3.73
N LEU A 42 5.95 -14.16 -3.20
CA LEU A 42 4.86 -13.68 -2.34
C LEU A 42 5.38 -13.01 -1.06
N VAL A 43 6.42 -13.54 -0.42
CA VAL A 43 7.06 -12.88 0.74
C VAL A 43 7.58 -11.50 0.38
N GLY A 44 8.27 -11.37 -0.76
CA GLY A 44 8.75 -10.08 -1.27
C GLY A 44 7.61 -9.10 -1.54
N LEU A 45 6.54 -9.53 -2.20
CA LEU A 45 5.38 -8.71 -2.53
C LEU A 45 4.61 -8.26 -1.28
N ARG A 46 4.55 -9.11 -0.25
CA ARG A 46 4.02 -8.72 1.07
C ARG A 46 4.84 -7.59 1.69
N SER A 47 6.17 -7.68 1.64
CA SER A 47 7.06 -6.64 2.17
C SER A 47 6.87 -5.30 1.42
N VAL A 48 6.65 -5.36 0.10
CA VAL A 48 6.31 -4.18 -0.72
C VAL A 48 4.98 -3.58 -0.27
N ALA A 49 3.93 -4.37 -0.05
CA ALA A 49 2.66 -3.84 0.45
C ALA A 49 2.83 -3.15 1.81
N LEU A 50 3.62 -3.74 2.73
CA LEU A 50 3.90 -3.12 4.03
C LEU A 50 4.71 -1.82 3.92
N SER A 51 5.64 -1.70 2.98
CA SER A 51 6.39 -0.44 2.81
C SER A 51 5.50 0.69 2.31
N TRP A 52 4.48 0.38 1.50
CA TRP A 52 3.44 1.35 1.12
C TRP A 52 2.60 1.80 2.32
N VAL A 53 2.23 0.89 3.22
CA VAL A 53 1.56 1.26 4.49
C VAL A 53 2.40 2.29 5.24
N SER A 54 3.67 1.99 5.49
CA SER A 54 4.57 2.90 6.21
C SER A 54 4.76 4.24 5.49
N TYR A 55 4.81 4.25 4.15
CA TYR A 55 4.90 5.49 3.39
C TYR A 55 3.66 6.36 3.56
N PHE A 56 2.47 5.78 3.47
CA PHE A 56 1.22 6.53 3.65
C PHE A 56 1.01 6.98 5.10
N GLU A 57 1.44 6.19 6.09
CA GLU A 57 1.47 6.61 7.50
C GLU A 57 2.38 7.82 7.71
N TYR A 58 3.58 7.81 7.13
CA TYR A 58 4.49 8.96 7.16
C TYR A 58 3.87 10.22 6.54
N LEU A 59 3.19 10.07 5.39
CA LEU A 59 2.48 11.19 4.75
C LEU A 59 1.36 11.73 5.63
N ARG A 60 0.57 10.85 6.25
CA ARG A 60 -0.49 11.21 7.19
C ARG A 60 0.05 12.04 8.35
N GLU A 61 1.12 11.56 9.00
CA GLU A 61 1.75 12.27 10.11
C GLU A 61 2.28 13.64 9.68
N LYS A 62 2.90 13.72 8.49
CA LYS A 62 3.43 14.99 7.98
C LYS A 62 2.32 16.00 7.74
N ILE A 63 1.16 15.58 7.24
CA ILE A 63 0.01 16.45 7.03
C ILE A 63 -0.61 16.86 8.37
N ASP A 64 -0.81 15.91 9.30
CA ASP A 64 -1.36 16.19 10.62
C ASP A 64 -0.49 17.17 11.43
N ARG A 65 0.85 17.05 11.36
CA ARG A 65 1.78 17.99 12.02
C ARG A 65 1.77 19.40 11.42
N ASN A 66 1.42 19.54 10.14
CA ASN A 66 1.41 20.83 9.44
C ASN A 66 -0.01 21.45 9.35
N ARG A 67 -0.97 20.89 10.10
CA ARG A 67 -2.38 21.25 10.02
C ARG A 67 -2.65 22.61 10.69
N THR A 68 -2.33 23.71 10.02
CA THR A 68 -2.70 25.07 10.44
C THR A 68 -3.99 25.62 9.82
N ALA A 69 -4.71 24.90 8.97
CA ALA A 69 -5.86 25.47 8.25
C ALA A 69 -7.06 24.54 8.13
N LYS A 70 -8.24 25.16 8.27
CA LYS A 70 -9.60 24.61 8.12
C LYS A 70 -9.96 24.34 6.64
N ASP A 71 -9.02 23.80 5.87
CA ASP A 71 -9.18 23.61 4.41
C ASP A 71 -9.78 22.22 4.08
N PRO A 72 -10.93 22.15 3.39
CA PRO A 72 -11.56 20.89 2.99
C PRO A 72 -10.67 20.00 2.11
N SER A 73 -9.74 20.55 1.32
CA SER A 73 -8.80 19.75 0.50
C SER A 73 -7.83 18.92 1.34
N THR A 74 -7.52 19.37 2.56
CA THR A 74 -6.71 18.60 3.52
C THR A 74 -7.48 17.38 4.04
N LYS A 75 -8.80 17.50 4.18
CA LYS A 75 -9.66 16.38 4.62
C LYS A 75 -9.71 15.29 3.56
N GLU A 76 -9.98 15.63 2.30
CA GLU A 76 -10.02 14.69 1.17
C GLU A 76 -8.66 13.98 1.00
N THR A 77 -7.56 14.72 1.17
CA THR A 77 -6.21 14.13 1.12
C THR A 77 -5.98 13.11 2.24
N LEU A 78 -6.42 13.40 3.47
CA LEU A 78 -6.30 12.48 4.60
C LEU A 78 -7.22 11.26 4.46
N GLU A 79 -8.41 11.42 3.88
CA GLU A 79 -9.32 10.32 3.56
C GLU A 79 -8.70 9.38 2.53
N PHE A 80 -8.19 9.92 1.42
CA PHE A 80 -7.45 9.15 0.40
C PHE A 80 -6.28 8.38 1.02
N ILE A 81 -5.45 9.04 1.83
CA ILE A 81 -4.32 8.38 2.50
C ILE A 81 -4.81 7.24 3.42
N GLY A 82 -5.90 7.47 4.16
CA GLY A 82 -6.51 6.46 5.02
C GLY A 82 -7.01 5.23 4.25
N GLU A 83 -7.58 5.43 3.07
CA GLU A 83 -8.00 4.35 2.17
C GLU A 83 -6.80 3.55 1.66
N GLN A 84 -5.70 4.20 1.29
CA GLN A 84 -4.50 3.49 0.83
C GLN A 84 -3.85 2.67 1.95
N ILE A 85 -3.75 3.22 3.17
CA ILE A 85 -3.28 2.47 4.34
C ILE A 85 -4.13 1.20 4.53
N ARG A 86 -5.46 1.33 4.48
CA ARG A 86 -6.39 0.20 4.62
C ARG A 86 -6.19 -0.83 3.51
N PHE A 87 -6.11 -0.40 2.26
CA PHE A 87 -5.94 -1.28 1.11
C PHE A 87 -4.66 -2.13 1.23
N PHE A 88 -3.49 -1.51 1.43
CA PHE A 88 -2.24 -2.27 1.53
C PHE A 88 -2.14 -3.13 2.78
N SER A 89 -2.77 -2.72 3.88
CA SER A 89 -2.85 -3.53 5.09
C SER A 89 -3.61 -4.84 4.82
N LEU A 90 -4.76 -4.74 4.15
CA LEU A 90 -5.55 -5.90 3.74
C LEU A 90 -4.79 -6.75 2.72
N LEU A 91 -4.15 -6.13 1.72
CA LEU A 91 -3.34 -6.85 0.74
C LEU A 91 -2.20 -7.63 1.39
N ALA A 92 -1.47 -7.02 2.33
CA ALA A 92 -0.39 -7.68 3.06
C ALA A 92 -0.88 -8.86 3.93
N GLN A 93 -2.11 -8.78 4.45
CA GLN A 93 -2.76 -9.88 5.18
C GLN A 93 -3.17 -11.01 4.24
N GLU A 94 -3.77 -10.70 3.09
CA GLU A 94 -4.15 -11.70 2.10
C GLU A 94 -2.93 -12.44 1.53
N VAL A 95 -1.86 -11.72 1.19
CA VAL A 95 -0.61 -12.35 0.74
C VAL A 95 -0.01 -13.23 1.85
N LYS A 96 -0.07 -12.81 3.12
CA LYS A 96 0.35 -13.65 4.27
C LYS A 96 -0.45 -14.95 4.34
N LYS A 97 -1.76 -14.88 4.17
CA LYS A 97 -2.65 -16.05 4.17
C LYS A 97 -2.30 -17.02 3.03
N LYS A 98 -2.08 -16.50 1.82
CA LYS A 98 -1.68 -17.30 0.65
C LYS A 98 -0.33 -17.99 0.84
N ILE A 99 0.66 -17.30 1.41
CA ILE A 99 1.95 -17.91 1.81
C ILE A 99 1.74 -19.10 2.74
N TYR A 100 0.90 -18.93 3.76
CA TYR A 100 0.58 -19.99 4.73
C TYR A 100 -0.10 -21.20 4.05
N GLU A 101 -1.09 -20.96 3.20
CA GLU A 101 -1.79 -22.00 2.46
C GLU A 101 -0.86 -22.78 1.52
N LEU A 102 0.02 -22.10 0.79
CA LEU A 102 1.00 -22.74 -0.08
C LEU A 102 2.02 -23.56 0.71
N ASN A 103 2.51 -23.04 1.84
CA ASN A 103 3.43 -23.78 2.72
C ASN A 103 2.79 -25.04 3.30
N ILE A 104 1.52 -25.01 3.73
CA ILE A 104 0.80 -26.21 4.18
C ILE A 104 0.66 -27.22 3.04
N LYS A 105 0.19 -26.78 1.86
CA LYS A 105 -0.01 -27.65 0.70
C LYS A 105 1.30 -28.32 0.24
N ASN A 106 2.42 -27.61 0.38
CA ASN A 106 3.74 -28.13 0.04
C ASN A 106 4.31 -29.08 1.12
N ASN A 107 3.91 -28.92 2.39
CA ASN A 107 4.34 -29.78 3.50
C ASN A 107 3.46 -31.02 3.74
N LEU A 108 2.34 -31.20 3.03
CA LEU A 108 1.57 -32.46 3.01
C LEU A 108 2.10 -33.50 2.00
N ARG A 109 3.27 -33.23 1.38
CA ARG A 109 3.95 -34.13 0.42
C ARG A 109 5.23 -34.78 0.96
N LEU A 110 5.57 -34.58 2.22
CA LEU A 110 6.68 -35.31 2.84
C LEU A 110 6.14 -36.50 3.64
N ALA A 111 6.21 -37.66 2.97
CA ALA A 111 6.27 -39.03 3.48
C ALA A 111 5.23 -39.45 4.55
#